data_AF-A0A6C0H6X5-F1
#
_entry.id   AF-A0A6C0H6X5-F1
#
_cell.length_a   1.000
_cell.length_b   1.000
_cell.length_c   1.000
_cell.angle_alpha   90.00
_cell.angle_beta   90.00
_cell.angle_gamma   90.00
#
_symmetry.space_group_name_H-M   'P 1'
#
loop_
_entity.id
_entity.type
_entity.pdbx_description
1 polymer ?
#
loop_
_entity_poly.entity_id
_entity_poly.type
_entity_poly.pdbx_seq_one_letter_code
_entity_poly.pdbx_strand_id
1 'polypeptide(L)'
;MRKEVIIIFLIILFIIILIDSKKNKYQHNELKKILGEIPKKTHERINIRNNCLINKKNPIKNADGFEWTDKFYGKIKKNKDTLYFNVKYMDKIHKESLINVYNFINAQIKYVINNDNVTFINILDGEGAYYANDKFEYILNKQKYIDNKIFVGNMDDFRIWYSRIKKHD
;
A
#
# COMPACT_ATOMS: atom_id res chain seq x y z
N MET A 1 -19.45 1.35 39.80
CA MET A 1 -18.45 0.63 38.97
C MET A 1 -18.67 0.69 37.44
N ARG A 2 -19.52 1.59 36.88
CA ARG A 2 -19.77 1.65 35.41
C ARG A 2 -19.23 2.90 34.70
N LYS A 3 -19.15 4.06 35.37
CA LYS A 3 -18.71 5.32 34.72
C LYS A 3 -17.18 5.39 34.53
N GLU A 4 -16.41 4.99 35.53
CA GLU A 4 -14.94 5.04 35.48
C GLU A 4 -14.36 4.10 34.41
N VAL A 5 -14.92 2.89 34.26
CA VAL A 5 -14.50 1.93 33.22
C VAL A 5 -14.77 2.47 31.81
N ILE A 6 -15.91 3.14 31.60
CA ILE A 6 -16.24 3.77 30.32
C ILE A 6 -15.27 4.92 30.02
N ILE A 7 -14.94 5.75 31.02
CA ILE A 7 -13.99 6.86 30.85
C ILE A 7 -12.60 6.34 30.46
N ILE A 8 -12.11 5.29 31.13
CA ILE A 8 -10.80 4.68 30.80
C ILE A 8 -10.81 4.13 29.37
N PHE A 9 -11.88 3.44 28.96
CA PHE A 9 -11.99 2.90 27.61
C PHE A 9 -11.97 4.01 26.53
N LEU A 10 -12.68 5.12 26.76
CA LEU A 10 -12.69 6.26 25.84
C LEU A 10 -11.31 6.94 25.74
N ILE A 11 -10.58 7.05 26.85
CA ILE A 11 -9.21 7.59 26.87
C ILE A 11 -8.27 6.69 26.05
N ILE A 12 -8.33 5.37 26.25
CA ILE A 12 -7.52 4.41 25.49
C ILE A 12 -7.83 4.50 23.99
N LEU A 13 -9.12 4.51 23.62
CA LEU A 13 -9.55 4.63 22.23
C LEU A 13 -9.04 5.95 21.60
N PHE A 14 -9.12 7.06 22.33
CA PHE A 14 -8.61 8.35 21.87
C PHE A 14 -7.09 8.35 21.67
N ILE A 15 -6.33 7.75 22.58
CA ILE A 15 -4.87 7.61 22.46
C ILE A 15 -4.51 6.78 21.22
N ILE A 16 -5.20 5.67 20.98
CA ILE A 16 -4.98 4.83 19.78
C ILE A 16 -5.22 5.64 18.51
N ILE A 17 -6.33 6.37 18.43
CA ILE A 17 -6.66 7.23 17.28
C ILE A 17 -5.57 8.28 17.05
N LEU A 18 -5.05 8.90 18.11
CA LEU A 18 -3.98 9.89 18.02
C LEU A 18 -2.66 9.29 17.51
N ILE A 19 -2.31 8.09 17.96
CA ILE A 19 -1.10 7.38 17.53
C ILE A 19 -1.19 7.10 16.02
N ASP A 20 -2.31 6.57 15.54
CA ASP A 20 -2.51 6.27 14.12
C ASP A 20 -2.52 7.52 13.25
N SER A 21 -3.11 8.62 13.74
CA SER A 21 -3.07 9.92 13.05
C SER A 21 -1.62 10.43 12.90
N LYS A 22 -0.80 10.31 13.95
CA LYS A 22 0.61 10.71 13.91
C LYS A 22 1.43 9.87 12.91
N LYS A 23 1.24 8.54 12.89
CA LYS A 23 1.93 7.64 11.95
C LYS A 23 1.61 7.98 10.50
N ASN A 24 0.33 8.18 10.19
CA ASN A 24 -0.10 8.58 8.85
C ASN A 24 0.48 9.92 8.41
N LYS A 25 0.54 10.91 9.32
CA LYS A 25 1.15 12.22 9.06
C LYS A 25 2.65 12.11 8.80
N TYR A 26 3.36 11.27 9.56
CA TYR A 26 4.79 11.02 9.35
C TYR A 26 5.05 10.43 7.96
N GLN A 27 4.38 9.32 7.61
CA GLN A 27 4.55 8.68 6.30
C GLN A 27 4.21 9.62 5.14
N HIS A 28 3.15 10.43 5.27
CA HIS A 28 2.80 11.45 4.28
C HIS A 28 3.90 12.49 4.08
N ASN A 29 4.47 13.01 5.17
CA ASN A 29 5.52 14.01 5.12
C ASN A 29 6.82 13.45 4.53
N GLU A 30 7.23 12.25 4.94
CA GLU A 30 8.41 11.59 4.38
C GLU A 30 8.24 11.29 2.90
N LEU A 31 7.08 10.80 2.48
CA LEU A 31 6.79 10.54 1.07
C LEU A 31 6.88 11.83 0.25
N LYS A 32 6.32 12.94 0.77
CA LYS A 32 6.43 14.26 0.13
C LYS A 32 7.90 14.71 0.01
N LYS A 33 8.72 14.50 1.03
CA LYS A 33 10.15 14.85 0.99
C LYS A 33 10.90 14.04 -0.07
N ILE A 34 10.64 12.74 -0.16
CA ILE A 34 11.31 11.84 -1.12
C ILE A 34 10.88 12.18 -2.56
N LEU A 35 9.58 12.36 -2.79
CA LEU A 35 9.04 12.55 -4.13
C LEU A 35 9.13 14.00 -4.63
N GLY A 36 9.17 14.97 -3.72
CA GLY A 36 9.02 16.40 -4.03
C GLY A 36 7.57 16.85 -4.23
N GLU A 37 6.64 15.90 -4.40
CA GLU A 37 5.21 16.12 -4.54
C GLU A 37 4.39 15.07 -3.78
N ILE A 38 3.10 15.33 -3.60
CA ILE A 38 2.18 14.38 -2.96
C ILE A 38 1.46 13.58 -4.05
N PRO A 39 1.43 12.23 -3.99
CA PRO A 39 0.63 11.43 -4.89
C PRO A 39 -0.84 11.85 -4.90
N LYS A 40 -1.41 12.04 -6.09
CA LYS A 40 -2.82 12.42 -6.24
C LYS A 40 -3.70 11.27 -5.76
N LYS A 41 -4.65 11.55 -4.86
CA LYS A 41 -5.62 10.56 -4.38
C LYS A 41 -6.39 9.94 -5.55
N THR A 42 -6.66 8.65 -5.46
CA THR A 42 -7.43 7.90 -6.47
C THR A 42 -8.42 6.93 -5.81
N HIS A 43 -9.42 6.52 -6.59
CA HIS A 43 -10.36 5.44 -6.28
C HIS A 43 -10.13 4.21 -7.17
N GLU A 44 -9.02 4.18 -7.89
CA GLU A 44 -8.63 3.01 -8.66
C GLU A 44 -8.33 1.82 -7.76
N ARG A 45 -8.75 0.66 -8.24
CA ARG A 45 -8.65 -0.64 -7.59
C ARG A 45 -8.41 -1.69 -8.66
N ILE A 46 -7.78 -2.79 -8.29
CA ILE A 46 -7.63 -3.94 -9.17
C ILE A 46 -8.75 -4.93 -8.84
N ASN A 47 -9.43 -5.47 -9.84
CA ASN A 47 -10.28 -6.64 -9.63
C ASN A 47 -9.40 -7.91 -9.62
N ILE A 48 -9.49 -8.71 -8.57
CA ILE A 48 -8.62 -9.86 -8.32
C ILE A 48 -8.87 -11.05 -9.27
N ARG A 49 -10.03 -11.08 -9.94
CA ARG A 49 -10.42 -12.14 -10.87
C ARG A 49 -9.94 -11.85 -12.28
N ASN A 50 -10.25 -10.67 -12.81
CA ASN A 50 -9.94 -10.30 -14.19
C ASN A 50 -8.71 -9.39 -14.33
N ASN A 51 -8.10 -8.96 -13.22
CA ASN A 51 -6.94 -8.08 -13.16
C ASN A 51 -7.15 -6.74 -13.89
N CYS A 52 -8.38 -6.20 -13.94
CA CYS A 52 -8.60 -4.87 -14.48
C CYS A 52 -8.36 -3.79 -13.42
N LEU A 53 -7.68 -2.70 -13.79
CA LEU A 53 -7.48 -1.53 -12.94
C LEU A 53 -8.47 -0.45 -13.37
N ILE A 54 -9.49 -0.21 -12.55
CA ILE A 54 -10.51 0.79 -12.85
C ILE A 54 -10.82 1.65 -11.64
N ASN A 55 -11.36 2.85 -11.89
CA ASN A 55 -11.87 3.73 -10.85
C ASN A 55 -13.19 3.16 -10.29
N LYS A 56 -13.15 2.59 -9.08
CA LYS A 56 -14.30 1.97 -8.41
C LYS A 56 -14.44 2.51 -6.99
N LYS A 57 -15.32 3.50 -6.83
CA LYS A 57 -15.69 4.07 -5.52
C LYS A 57 -16.69 3.16 -4.80
N ASN A 58 -16.39 2.79 -3.55
CA ASN A 58 -17.26 1.98 -2.67
C ASN A 58 -17.70 0.62 -3.27
N PRO A 59 -16.75 -0.29 -3.57
CA PRO A 59 -17.06 -1.56 -4.24
C PRO A 59 -18.07 -2.41 -3.47
N ILE A 60 -18.05 -2.38 -2.13
CA ILE A 60 -18.91 -3.18 -1.24
C ILE A 60 -20.43 -2.99 -1.47
N LYS A 61 -20.85 -1.92 -2.14
CA LYS A 61 -22.26 -1.69 -2.48
C LYS A 61 -22.75 -2.51 -3.68
N ASN A 62 -21.85 -3.19 -4.38
CA ASN A 62 -22.15 -3.99 -5.57
C ASN A 62 -21.98 -5.48 -5.25
N ALA A 63 -22.63 -6.34 -6.04
CA ALA A 63 -22.56 -7.79 -5.87
C ALA A 63 -21.12 -8.35 -5.99
N ASP A 64 -20.29 -7.71 -6.82
CA ASP A 64 -18.87 -8.04 -7.02
C ASP A 64 -17.93 -7.37 -6.00
N GLY A 65 -18.47 -6.78 -4.92
CA GLY A 65 -17.71 -5.90 -4.01
C GLY A 65 -16.47 -6.53 -3.37
N PHE A 66 -16.49 -7.85 -3.13
CA PHE A 66 -15.37 -8.60 -2.56
C PHE A 66 -14.28 -8.97 -3.58
N GLU A 67 -14.52 -8.73 -4.86
CA GLU A 67 -13.53 -9.00 -5.92
C GLU A 67 -12.54 -7.84 -6.12
N TRP A 68 -12.71 -6.72 -5.41
CA TRP A 68 -11.90 -5.54 -5.58
C TRP A 68 -10.87 -5.40 -4.47
N THR A 69 -9.64 -5.06 -4.85
CA THR A 69 -8.58 -4.74 -3.88
C THR A 69 -8.91 -3.47 -3.09
N ASP A 70 -8.13 -3.20 -2.05
CA ASP A 70 -8.07 -1.89 -1.44
C ASP A 70 -7.73 -0.78 -2.45
N LYS A 71 -8.11 0.45 -2.10
CA LYS A 71 -7.73 1.63 -2.87
C LYS A 71 -6.24 1.90 -2.71
N PHE A 72 -5.61 2.42 -3.76
CA PHE A 72 -4.27 2.98 -3.65
C PHE A 72 -4.27 4.23 -2.76
N TYR A 73 -3.13 4.49 -2.12
CA TYR A 73 -2.88 5.73 -1.39
C TYR A 73 -2.98 6.94 -2.34
N GLY A 74 -2.37 6.81 -3.51
CA GLY A 74 -2.42 7.79 -4.58
C GLY A 74 -1.60 7.35 -5.77
N LYS A 75 -1.53 8.21 -6.79
CA LYS A 75 -0.71 7.99 -7.98
C LYS A 75 0.00 9.24 -8.46
N ILE A 76 1.10 9.05 -9.16
CA ILE A 76 1.84 10.09 -9.88
C ILE A 76 1.94 9.66 -11.34
N LYS A 77 1.71 10.60 -12.26
CA LYS A 77 1.91 10.37 -13.69
C LYS A 77 3.22 11.03 -14.10
N LYS A 78 4.16 10.25 -14.63
CA LYS A 78 5.42 10.73 -15.19
C LYS A 78 5.48 10.31 -16.65
N ASN A 79 5.37 11.27 -17.58
CA ASN A 79 5.33 10.98 -19.01
C ASN A 79 4.25 9.94 -19.37
N LYS A 80 4.66 8.78 -19.89
CA LYS A 80 3.79 7.65 -20.24
C LYS A 80 3.53 6.71 -19.06
N ASP A 81 4.35 6.79 -18.02
CA ASP A 81 4.30 5.90 -16.87
C ASP A 81 3.38 6.43 -15.78
N THR A 82 2.74 5.49 -15.08
CA THR A 82 1.93 5.79 -13.89
C THR A 82 2.47 5.01 -12.70
N LEU A 83 2.88 5.75 -11.66
CA LEU A 83 3.33 5.22 -10.40
C LEU A 83 2.15 5.17 -9.42
N TYR A 84 1.78 3.97 -8.96
CA TYR A 84 0.74 3.76 -7.96
C TYR A 84 1.36 3.47 -6.61
N PHE A 85 0.92 4.19 -5.58
CA PHE A 85 1.44 4.06 -4.23
C PHE A 85 0.43 3.31 -3.35
N ASN A 86 0.92 2.32 -2.62
CA ASN A 86 0.24 1.68 -1.52
C ASN A 86 1.11 1.87 -0.28
N VAL A 87 0.63 2.66 0.68
CA VAL A 87 1.36 2.98 1.91
C VAL A 87 0.57 2.38 3.06
N LYS A 88 1.15 1.42 3.77
CA LYS A 88 0.52 0.76 4.91
C LYS A 88 1.47 0.66 6.09
N TYR A 89 0.93 0.88 7.28
CA TYR A 89 1.58 0.52 8.53
C TYR A 89 0.98 -0.78 9.05
N MET A 90 1.82 -1.75 9.39
CA MET A 90 1.42 -3.10 9.77
C MET A 90 1.96 -3.44 11.15
N ASP A 91 1.05 -3.61 12.10
CA ASP A 91 1.37 -4.13 13.42
C ASP A 91 1.32 -5.67 13.42
N LYS A 92 2.03 -6.32 14.35
CA LYS A 92 2.10 -7.79 14.49
C LYS A 92 0.74 -8.47 14.63
N ILE A 93 -0.23 -7.75 15.20
CA ILE A 93 -1.50 -8.30 15.68
C ILE A 93 -2.46 -8.60 14.51
N HIS A 94 -2.36 -7.87 13.40
CA HIS A 94 -3.37 -7.88 12.34
C HIS A 94 -2.97 -8.78 11.15
N LYS A 95 -2.97 -10.09 11.36
CA LYS A 95 -2.60 -11.09 10.33
C LYS A 95 -3.45 -11.03 9.06
N GLU A 96 -4.74 -10.73 9.18
CA GLU A 96 -5.65 -10.58 8.02
C GLU A 96 -5.19 -9.43 7.11
N SER A 97 -4.66 -8.34 7.68
CA SER A 97 -4.12 -7.22 6.91
C SER A 97 -2.91 -7.62 6.07
N LEU A 98 -2.08 -8.56 6.56
CA LEU A 98 -0.94 -9.09 5.82
C LEU A 98 -1.39 -9.95 4.62
N ILE A 99 -2.36 -10.84 4.83
CA ILE A 99 -2.94 -11.66 3.75
C ILE A 99 -3.59 -10.78 2.68
N ASN A 100 -4.31 -9.73 3.10
CA ASN A 100 -4.93 -8.80 2.16
C ASN A 100 -3.88 -8.04 1.32
N VAL A 101 -2.77 -7.62 1.93
CA VAL A 101 -1.68 -6.98 1.17
C VAL A 101 -0.96 -7.97 0.26
N TYR A 102 -0.73 -9.20 0.71
CA TYR A 102 -0.16 -10.25 -0.14
C TYR A 102 -1.03 -10.49 -1.39
N ASN A 103 -2.35 -10.62 -1.22
CA ASN A 103 -3.28 -10.76 -2.34
C ASN A 103 -3.33 -9.52 -3.23
N PHE A 104 -3.19 -8.33 -2.64
CA PHE A 104 -3.12 -7.09 -3.41
C PHE A 104 -1.86 -7.05 -4.29
N ILE A 105 -0.69 -7.37 -3.74
CA ILE A 105 0.56 -7.45 -4.49
C ILE A 105 0.48 -8.51 -5.58
N ASN A 106 -0.14 -9.67 -5.31
CA ASN A 106 -0.37 -10.69 -6.33
C ASN A 106 -1.22 -10.18 -7.51
N ALA A 107 -2.27 -9.41 -7.23
CA ALA A 107 -3.10 -8.81 -8.27
C ALA A 107 -2.32 -7.76 -9.09
N GLN A 108 -1.44 -6.99 -8.44
CA GLN A 108 -0.54 -6.06 -9.11
C GLN A 108 0.45 -6.77 -10.04
N ILE A 109 1.04 -7.89 -9.60
CA ILE A 109 1.92 -8.74 -10.42
C ILE A 109 1.20 -9.17 -11.69
N LYS A 110 -0.02 -9.70 -11.57
CA LYS A 110 -0.82 -10.11 -12.73
C LYS A 110 -1.17 -8.95 -13.65
N TYR A 111 -1.38 -7.75 -13.09
CA TYR A 111 -1.67 -6.55 -13.87
C TYR A 111 -0.48 -6.13 -14.74
N VAL A 112 0.73 -6.06 -14.16
CA VAL A 112 1.91 -5.54 -14.86
C VAL A 112 2.39 -6.43 -16.00
N ILE A 113 2.09 -7.74 -15.97
CA ILE A 113 2.42 -8.68 -17.06
C ILE A 113 1.89 -8.19 -18.42
N ASN A 114 0.75 -7.50 -18.42
CA ASN A 114 0.11 -6.99 -19.65
C ASN A 114 0.16 -5.45 -19.76
N ASN A 115 0.85 -4.76 -18.86
CA ASN A 115 0.81 -3.29 -18.75
C ASN A 115 2.19 -2.72 -18.39
N ASP A 116 2.98 -2.42 -19.42
CA ASP A 116 4.36 -1.98 -19.24
C ASP A 116 4.50 -0.55 -18.69
N ASN A 117 3.46 0.27 -18.74
CA ASN A 117 3.51 1.68 -18.34
C ASN A 117 3.03 1.93 -16.90
N VAL A 118 2.98 0.88 -16.07
CA VAL A 118 2.51 0.95 -14.69
C VAL A 118 3.54 0.37 -13.74
N THR A 119 3.86 1.13 -12.69
CA THR A 119 4.71 0.67 -11.60
C THR A 119 3.95 0.78 -10.28
N PHE A 120 3.96 -0.29 -9.49
CA PHE A 120 3.36 -0.34 -8.16
C PHE A 120 4.43 -0.22 -7.07
N ILE A 121 4.21 0.68 -6.12
CA ILE A 121 5.12 0.99 -5.02
C ILE A 121 4.39 0.67 -3.71
N ASN A 122 4.75 -0.44 -3.08
CA ASN A 122 4.19 -0.89 -1.81
C ASN A 122 5.16 -0.57 -0.67
N ILE A 123 4.88 0.52 0.04
CA ILE A 123 5.63 0.96 1.23
C ILE A 123 4.94 0.38 2.46
N LEU A 124 5.55 -0.65 3.03
CA LEU A 124 5.01 -1.43 4.15
C LEU A 124 5.90 -1.21 5.38
N ASP A 125 5.47 -0.31 6.26
CA ASP A 125 6.18 -0.04 7.52
C ASP A 125 5.58 -0.85 8.67
N GLY A 126 6.35 -0.97 9.75
CA GLY A 126 5.91 -1.61 10.99
C GLY A 126 6.40 -3.05 11.12
N GLU A 127 6.33 -3.53 12.35
CA GLU A 127 6.94 -4.80 12.73
C GLU A 127 6.27 -6.00 12.05
N GLY A 128 4.95 -5.93 11.82
CA GLY A 128 4.23 -6.99 11.11
C GLY A 128 4.69 -7.16 9.66
N ALA A 129 5.03 -6.06 8.97
CA ALA A 129 5.58 -6.12 7.61
C ALA A 129 6.97 -6.77 7.60
N TYR A 130 7.83 -6.41 8.57
CA TYR A 130 9.17 -6.98 8.71
C TYR A 130 9.14 -8.50 8.85
N TYR A 131 8.28 -9.04 9.72
CA TYR A 131 8.17 -10.50 9.92
C TYR A 131 7.52 -11.25 8.74
N ALA A 132 6.81 -10.55 7.86
CA ALA A 132 6.18 -11.12 6.68
C ALA A 132 6.99 -10.91 5.39
N ASN A 133 8.17 -10.30 5.49
CA ASN A 133 8.98 -9.92 4.33
C ASN A 133 9.33 -11.13 3.45
N ASP A 134 9.62 -12.28 4.06
CA ASP A 134 9.89 -13.54 3.36
C ASP A 134 8.73 -13.98 2.44
N LYS A 135 7.48 -13.69 2.81
CA LYS A 135 6.30 -13.99 1.99
C LYS A 135 6.18 -13.05 0.81
N PHE A 136 6.51 -11.78 0.98
CA PHE A 136 6.53 -10.81 -0.11
C PHE A 136 7.68 -11.11 -1.09
N GLU A 137 8.86 -11.46 -0.58
CA GLU A 137 9.98 -11.92 -1.41
C GLU A 137 9.62 -13.18 -2.18
N TYR A 138 8.96 -14.15 -1.54
CA TYR A 138 8.52 -15.38 -2.20
C TYR A 138 7.66 -15.09 -3.44
N ILE A 139 6.67 -14.19 -3.34
CA ILE A 139 5.77 -13.91 -4.46
C ILE A 139 6.46 -13.10 -5.57
N LEU A 140 7.37 -12.18 -5.21
CA LEU A 140 8.16 -11.42 -6.18
C LEU A 140 9.10 -12.35 -6.96
N ASN A 141 9.82 -13.24 -6.26
CA ASN A 141 10.78 -14.17 -6.87
C ASN A 141 10.14 -15.25 -7.75
N LYS A 142 8.84 -15.52 -7.56
CA LYS A 142 8.10 -16.48 -8.38
C LYS A 142 7.96 -16.01 -9.84
N GLN A 143 8.10 -14.71 -10.10
CA GLN A 143 7.85 -14.09 -11.40
C GLN A 143 9.13 -13.42 -11.89
N LYS A 144 9.87 -14.08 -12.79
CA LYS A 144 11.17 -13.60 -13.29
C LYS A 144 11.12 -12.33 -14.17
N TYR A 145 9.93 -11.81 -14.49
CA TYR A 145 9.73 -10.77 -15.51
C TYR A 145 9.16 -9.45 -14.98
N ILE A 146 9.07 -9.25 -13.66
CA ILE A 146 8.47 -8.04 -13.05
C ILE A 146 9.50 -7.04 -12.53
N ASP A 147 10.77 -7.23 -12.86
CA ASP A 147 11.88 -6.43 -12.35
C ASP A 147 11.61 -4.94 -12.57
N ASN A 148 11.67 -4.17 -11.47
CA ASN A 148 11.42 -2.72 -11.37
C ASN A 148 9.97 -2.23 -11.58
N LYS A 149 9.00 -3.09 -11.90
CA LYS A 149 7.58 -2.71 -11.99
C LYS A 149 6.83 -2.83 -10.68
N ILE A 150 7.35 -3.61 -9.74
CA ILE A 150 6.77 -3.74 -8.41
C ILE A 150 7.86 -3.56 -7.36
N PHE A 151 7.71 -2.53 -6.54
CA PHE A 151 8.52 -2.32 -5.35
C PHE A 151 7.72 -2.77 -4.12
N VAL A 152 8.38 -3.50 -3.23
CA VAL A 152 7.89 -3.84 -1.88
C VAL A 152 9.03 -3.63 -0.90
N GLY A 153 8.80 -2.82 0.13
CA GLY A 153 9.80 -2.53 1.17
C GLY A 153 9.28 -1.48 2.16
N ASN A 154 10.10 -1.11 3.13
CA ASN A 154 9.76 -0.03 4.06
C ASN A 154 10.07 1.37 3.47
N MET A 155 9.81 2.43 4.23
CA MET A 155 10.06 3.81 3.77
C MET A 155 11.54 4.11 3.47
N ASP A 156 12.48 3.54 4.23
CA ASP A 156 13.90 3.75 4.01
C ASP A 156 14.41 2.98 2.77
N ASP A 157 13.94 1.74 2.57
CA ASP A 157 14.17 0.96 1.35
C ASP A 157 13.67 1.73 0.12
N PHE A 158 12.48 2.35 0.24
CA PHE A 158 11.89 3.14 -0.84
C PHE A 158 12.74 4.36 -1.17
N ARG A 159 13.25 5.07 -0.16
CA ARG A 159 14.15 6.22 -0.36
C ARG A 159 15.38 5.81 -1.15
N ILE A 160 16.01 4.69 -0.79
CA ILE A 160 17.20 4.16 -1.48
C ILE A 160 16.84 3.76 -2.91
N TRP A 161 15.79 2.96 -3.10
CA TRP A 161 15.33 2.50 -4.40
C TRP A 161 14.99 3.66 -5.35
N TYR A 162 14.21 4.63 -4.89
CA TYR A 162 13.80 5.78 -5.68
C TYR A 162 14.98 6.66 -6.09
N SER A 163 15.99 6.81 -5.22
CA SER A 163 17.21 7.56 -5.53
C SER A 163 18.04 6.94 -6.65
N ARG A 164 17.97 5.61 -6.82
CA ARG A 164 18.67 4.90 -7.90
C ARG A 164 17.97 5.13 -9.23
N ILE A 165 16.65 5.04 -9.26
CA ILE A 165 15.87 5.21 -10.49
C ILE A 165 15.91 6.65 -10.98
N LYS A 166 15.80 7.63 -10.07
CA LYS A 166 15.85 9.05 -10.43
C LYS A 166 17.15 9.48 -11.10
N LYS A 167 18.27 8.77 -10.88
CA LYS A 167 19.54 9.07 -11.56
C LYS A 167 19.53 8.71 -13.05
N HIS A 168 18.56 7.93 -13.49
CA HIS A 168 18.42 7.46 -14.87
C HIS A 168 17.30 8.17 -15.64
N ASP A 169 16.57 9.08 -14.98
CA ASP A 169 15.59 10.01 -15.58
C ASP A 169 16.25 11.38 -15.83
#